data_AF-A0A1D7VZV4-F1
#
_entry.id   AF-A0A1D7VZV4-F1
#
_cell.length_a   1.000
_cell.length_b   1.000
_cell.length_c   1.000
_cell.angle_alpha   90.00
_cell.angle_beta   90.00
_cell.angle_gamma   90.00
#
_symmetry.space_group_name_H-M   'P 1'
#
loop_
_entity.id
_entity.type
_entity.pdbx_description
1 polymer ?
#
loop_
_entity_poly.entity_id
_entity_poly.type
_entity_poly.pdbx_seq_one_letter_code
_entity_poly.pdbx_strand_id
1 'polypeptide(L)'
;MSSWLASLNYARNVAAHHARLFNRKLQNSPGRPKPDVIPVLNHLREFELKGGYGAYNILAVVAYLLTCIEGGETWTSSLVALLNSFPRSDILDLSSLGVPDDWSDLELWN
;
A
#
# COMPACT_ATOMS: atom_id res chain seq x y z
N MET A 1 15.56 0.57 5.28
CA MET A 1 14.87 0.78 6.58
C MET A 1 14.47 2.23 6.85
N SER A 2 15.38 3.21 6.85
CA SER A 2 15.06 4.60 7.30
C SER A 2 13.87 5.24 6.57
N SER A 3 13.77 5.06 5.24
CA SER A 3 12.63 5.56 4.46
C SER A 3 11.30 4.91 4.83
N TRP A 4 11.28 3.62 5.17
CA TRP A 4 10.06 2.92 5.61
C TRP A 4 9.58 3.47 6.94
N LEU A 5 10.48 3.63 7.91
CA LEU A 5 10.14 4.19 9.21
C LEU A 5 9.57 5.61 9.10
N ALA A 6 10.17 6.46 8.26
CA ALA A 6 9.68 7.81 8.01
C ALA A 6 8.30 7.82 7.33
N SER A 7 8.05 6.88 6.42
CA SER A 7 6.77 6.73 5.71
C SER A 7 5.66 6.21 6.64
N LEU A 8 5.99 5.24 7.50
CA LEU A 8 5.08 4.69 8.50
C LEU A 8 4.71 5.73 9.55
N ASN A 9 5.68 6.49 10.07
CA ASN A 9 5.42 7.58 11.00
C ASN A 9 4.48 8.63 10.38
N TYR A 10 4.71 8.97 9.12
CA TYR A 10 3.82 9.87 8.38
C TYR A 10 2.39 9.30 8.28
N ALA A 11 2.23 8.07 7.79
CA ALA A 11 0.92 7.45 7.62
C ALA A 11 0.17 7.31 8.96
N ARG A 12 0.88 6.91 10.02
CA ARG A 12 0.33 6.85 11.39
C ARG A 12 -0.17 8.21 11.86
N ASN A 13 0.59 9.28 11.62
CA ASN A 13 0.18 10.63 12.03
C ASN A 13 -1.03 11.12 11.23
N VAL A 14 -1.07 10.87 9.91
CA VAL A 14 -2.26 11.16 9.10
C VAL A 14 -3.49 10.45 9.65
N ALA A 15 -3.38 9.16 9.98
CA ALA A 15 -4.46 8.38 10.57
C ALA A 15 -4.89 8.90 11.95
N ALA A 16 -3.92 9.20 12.83
CA ALA A 16 -4.19 9.73 14.18
C ALA A 16 -4.88 11.10 14.17
N HIS A 17 -4.67 11.89 13.12
CA HIS A 17 -5.37 13.16 12.91
C HIS A 17 -6.65 13.02 12.08
N HIS A 18 -7.10 11.79 11.80
CA HIS A 18 -8.26 11.50 10.94
C HIS A 18 -8.21 12.20 9.57
N ALA A 19 -7.00 12.44 9.07
CA ALA A 19 -6.78 13.11 7.80
C ALA A 19 -6.87 12.12 6.63
N ARG A 20 -7.19 12.64 5.45
CA ARG A 20 -7.32 11.82 4.24
C ARG A 20 -5.95 11.30 3.77
N LEU A 21 -5.77 9.99 3.75
CA LEU A 21 -4.64 9.31 3.13
C LEU A 21 -4.86 9.05 1.62
N PHE A 22 -6.13 8.86 1.23
CA PHE A 22 -6.56 8.73 -0.16
C PHE A 22 -6.19 9.97 -1.01
N ASN A 23 -5.73 9.74 -2.25
CA ASN A 23 -5.27 10.77 -3.20
C ASN A 23 -4.19 11.70 -2.64
N ARG A 24 -3.32 11.18 -1.76
CA ARG A 24 -2.21 11.96 -1.19
C ARG A 24 -0.88 11.47 -1.74
N LYS A 25 -0.07 12.42 -2.20
CA LYS A 25 1.34 12.18 -2.48
C LYS A 25 2.06 12.04 -1.14
N LEU A 26 2.67 10.89 -0.89
CA LEU A 26 3.43 10.68 0.33
C LEU A 26 4.69 11.55 0.30
N GLN A 27 4.83 12.44 1.28
CA GLN A 27 6.02 13.28 1.42
C GLN A 27 7.28 12.42 1.59
N ASN A 28 7.16 11.37 2.40
CA ASN A 28 8.15 10.30 2.51
C ASN A 28 7.50 9.04 1.91
N SER A 29 7.84 8.71 0.68
CA SER A 29 7.43 7.44 0.09
C SER A 29 8.38 6.33 0.56
N PRO A 30 7.87 5.12 0.88
CA PRO A 30 8.74 4.05 1.30
C PRO A 30 9.67 3.67 0.13
N GLY A 31 10.96 3.50 0.43
CA GLY A 31 11.92 3.08 -0.60
C GLY A 31 11.54 1.71 -1.13
N ARG A 32 11.62 1.50 -2.45
CA ARG A 32 11.32 0.20 -3.05
C ARG A 32 12.49 -0.76 -2.78
N PRO A 33 12.25 -1.96 -2.24
CA PRO A 33 13.32 -2.93 -2.02
C PRO A 33 13.97 -3.36 -3.34
N LYS A 34 15.17 -3.93 -3.27
CA LYS A 34 15.76 -4.57 -4.45
C LYS A 34 15.04 -5.90 -4.72
N PRO A 35 14.91 -6.32 -6.00
CA PRO A 35 14.04 -7.45 -6.35
C PRO A 35 14.41 -8.78 -5.70
N ASP A 36 15.68 -8.93 -5.37
CA ASP A 36 16.31 -10.08 -4.72
C ASP A 36 16.16 -10.09 -3.19
N VAL A 37 15.76 -8.96 -2.58
CA VAL A 37 15.70 -8.84 -1.11
C VAL A 37 14.30 -9.10 -0.58
N ILE A 38 13.26 -8.56 -1.22
CA ILE A 38 11.86 -8.75 -0.81
C ILE A 38 11.00 -8.97 -2.06
N PRO A 39 10.98 -10.20 -2.61
CA PRO A 39 10.31 -10.50 -3.89
C PRO A 39 8.82 -10.18 -3.90
N VAL A 40 8.13 -10.40 -2.77
CA VAL A 40 6.70 -10.13 -2.61
C VAL A 40 6.31 -8.66 -2.82
N LEU A 41 7.28 -7.73 -2.75
CA LEU A 41 7.08 -6.29 -3.00
C LEU A 41 7.60 -5.81 -4.37
N ASN A 42 7.99 -6.72 -5.27
CA ASN A 42 8.54 -6.37 -6.59
C ASN A 42 7.57 -5.56 -7.46
N HIS A 43 6.29 -5.88 -7.35
CA HIS A 43 5.20 -5.16 -8.02
C HIS A 43 5.23 -3.65 -7.75
N LEU A 44 5.75 -3.18 -6.60
CA LEU A 44 5.89 -1.75 -6.31
C LEU A 44 6.86 -1.01 -7.25
N ARG A 45 7.71 -1.73 -7.98
CA ARG A 45 8.65 -1.21 -8.98
C ARG A 45 8.11 -1.31 -10.41
N GLU A 46 7.30 -2.32 -10.68
CA GLU A 46 6.82 -2.68 -12.02
C GLU A 46 5.68 -1.77 -12.47
N PHE A 47 4.89 -1.28 -11.52
CA PHE A 47 3.79 -0.36 -11.81
C PHE A 47 4.20 1.09 -11.52
N GLU A 48 4.36 1.89 -12.58
CA GLU A 48 4.37 3.35 -12.49
C GLU A 48 2.97 3.79 -12.03
N LEU A 49 2.84 4.11 -10.73
CA LEU A 49 1.59 4.59 -10.15
C LEU A 49 1.15 5.86 -10.89
N LYS A 50 0.07 5.77 -11.67
CA LYS A 50 -0.53 6.91 -12.35
C LYS A 50 -0.77 8.04 -11.33
N GLY A 51 -0.08 9.17 -11.50
CA GLY A 51 -0.21 10.35 -10.63
C GLY A 51 0.67 10.41 -9.37
N GLY A 52 1.50 9.40 -9.10
CA GLY A 52 2.42 9.40 -7.95
C GLY A 52 1.72 9.36 -6.58
N TYR A 53 0.47 8.89 -6.54
CA TYR A 53 -0.27 8.66 -5.31
C TYR A 53 0.31 7.44 -4.59
N GLY A 54 0.74 7.61 -3.35
CA GLY A 54 1.58 6.63 -2.64
C GLY A 54 0.84 5.77 -1.63
N ALA A 55 -0.49 5.89 -1.54
CA ALA A 55 -1.28 5.18 -0.54
C ALA A 55 -1.10 3.67 -0.65
N TYR A 56 -1.18 3.11 -1.86
CA TYR A 56 -0.94 1.67 -2.06
C TYR A 56 0.46 1.23 -1.62
N ASN A 57 1.51 1.99 -1.94
CA ASN A 57 2.89 1.63 -1.54
C ASN A 57 3.05 1.47 -0.03
N ILE A 58 2.51 2.41 0.76
CA ILE A 58 2.62 2.31 2.22
C ILE A 58 1.75 1.19 2.76
N LEU A 59 0.57 0.94 2.17
CA LEU A 59 -0.30 -0.18 2.56
C LEU A 59 0.37 -1.53 2.29
N ALA A 60 1.02 -1.71 1.14
CA ALA A 60 1.75 -2.92 0.81
C ALA A 60 2.95 -3.16 1.76
N VAL A 61 3.69 -2.10 2.09
CA VAL A 61 4.78 -2.18 3.09
C VAL A 61 4.25 -2.52 4.48
N VAL A 62 3.10 -1.96 4.90
CA VAL A 62 2.45 -2.31 6.17
C VAL A 62 2.01 -3.77 6.17
N ALA A 63 1.35 -4.24 5.11
CA ALA A 63 0.91 -5.63 4.96
C ALA A 63 2.09 -6.60 5.14
N TYR A 64 3.19 -6.35 4.43
CA TYR A 64 4.40 -7.15 4.52
C TYR A 64 4.97 -7.16 5.96
N LEU A 65 5.10 -6.00 6.59
CA LEU A 65 5.66 -5.91 7.95
C LEU A 65 4.78 -6.61 8.98
N LEU A 66 3.46 -6.46 8.90
CA LEU A 66 2.53 -7.12 9.82
C LEU A 66 2.51 -8.64 9.61
N THR A 67 2.64 -9.10 8.36
CA THR A 67 2.81 -10.52 8.06
C THR A 67 4.08 -11.09 8.71
N CYS A 68 5.20 -10.36 8.66
CA CYS A 68 6.44 -10.79 9.32
C CYS A 68 6.38 -10.73 10.86
N ILE A 69 5.61 -9.81 11.45
CA ILE A 69 5.58 -9.58 12.90
C ILE A 69 4.57 -10.48 13.62
N GLU A 70 3.36 -10.61 13.06
CA GLU A 70 2.22 -11.24 13.74
C GLU A 70 1.43 -12.22 12.85
N GLY A 71 2.00 -12.62 11.70
CA GLY A 71 1.33 -13.51 10.74
C GLY A 71 0.35 -12.80 9.80
N GLY A 72 -0.04 -11.55 10.10
CA GLY A 72 -0.68 -10.63 9.16
C GLY A 72 -2.12 -10.96 8.74
N GLU A 73 -2.65 -12.15 9.07
CA GLU A 73 -3.92 -12.66 8.54
C GLU A 73 -5.10 -11.70 8.78
N THR A 74 -5.23 -11.14 9.98
CA THR A 74 -6.39 -10.28 10.33
C THR A 74 -6.35 -8.92 9.65
N TRP A 75 -5.19 -8.26 9.63
CA TRP A 75 -5.08 -6.92 9.07
C TRP A 75 -5.13 -6.95 7.55
N THR A 76 -4.40 -7.87 6.92
CA THR A 76 -4.34 -8.01 5.46
C THR A 76 -5.72 -8.38 4.92
N SER A 77 -6.43 -9.35 5.52
CA SER A 77 -7.80 -9.71 5.11
C SER A 77 -8.79 -8.54 5.26
N SER A 78 -8.68 -7.75 6.33
CA SER A 78 -9.51 -6.56 6.53
C SER A 78 -9.25 -5.50 5.45
N LEU A 79 -7.98 -5.30 5.07
CA LEU A 79 -7.63 -4.37 4.00
C LEU A 79 -8.12 -4.87 2.63
N VAL A 80 -7.95 -6.16 2.32
CA VAL A 80 -8.47 -6.79 1.09
C VAL A 80 -9.98 -6.58 0.99
N ALA A 81 -10.73 -6.84 2.07
CA ALA A 81 -12.16 -6.60 2.12
C ALA A 81 -12.52 -5.12 1.90
N LEU A 82 -11.75 -4.19 2.49
CA LEU A 82 -11.95 -2.76 2.29
C LEU A 82 -11.71 -2.35 0.82
N LEU A 83 -10.64 -2.82 0.20
CA LEU A 83 -10.33 -2.55 -1.21
C LEU A 83 -11.41 -3.13 -2.13
N ASN A 84 -11.90 -4.34 -1.86
CA ASN A 84 -13.00 -4.95 -2.61
C ASN A 84 -14.33 -4.18 -2.45
N SER A 85 -14.53 -3.51 -1.32
CA SER A 85 -15.70 -2.64 -1.09
C SER A 85 -15.56 -1.23 -1.69
N PHE A 86 -14.40 -0.90 -2.26
CA PHE A 86 -14.13 0.44 -2.78
C PHE A 86 -15.07 0.77 -3.96
N PRO A 87 -15.65 1.97 -3.99
CA PRO A 87 -16.60 2.34 -5.03
C PRO A 87 -15.96 2.28 -6.42
N ARG A 88 -16.67 1.66 -7.36
CA ARG A 88 -16.29 1.60 -8.78
C ARG A 88 -17.29 2.42 -9.60
N SER A 89 -16.78 3.42 -10.30
CA SER A 89 -17.52 4.33 -11.16
C SER A 89 -16.63 4.81 -12.30
N ASP A 90 -17.21 5.44 -13.31
CA ASP A 90 -16.47 5.97 -14.47
C ASP A 90 -15.40 7.02 -14.10
N ILE A 91 -15.50 7.61 -12.91
CA ILE A 91 -14.62 8.69 -12.42
C ILE A 91 -13.73 8.27 -11.24
N LEU A 92 -13.99 7.10 -10.64
CA LEU A 92 -13.33 6.66 -9.42
C LEU A 92 -13.31 5.13 -9.33
N ASP A 93 -12.10 4.59 -9.19
CA ASP A 93 -11.84 3.16 -8.95
C ASP A 93 -10.55 3.00 -8.11
N LEU A 94 -10.14 1.75 -7.86
CA LEU A 94 -8.93 1.44 -7.09
C LEU A 94 -7.63 1.97 -7.72
N SER A 95 -7.60 2.23 -9.03
CA SER A 95 -6.42 2.80 -9.68
C SER A 95 -6.10 4.19 -9.14
N SER A 96 -7.11 4.92 -8.63
CA SER A 96 -6.92 6.22 -7.96
C SER A 96 -6.12 6.14 -6.65
N LEU A 97 -6.11 4.98 -5.99
CA LEU A 97 -5.24 4.69 -4.83
C LEU A 97 -3.81 4.30 -5.24
N GLY A 98 -3.58 4.07 -6.54
CA GLY A 98 -2.36 3.47 -7.06
C GLY A 98 -2.35 1.94 -6.95
N VAL A 99 -3.52 1.31 -6.82
CA VAL A 99 -3.61 -0.16 -6.78
C VAL A 99 -3.46 -0.68 -8.23
N PRO A 100 -2.59 -1.67 -8.49
CA PRO A 100 -2.48 -2.29 -9.82
C PRO A 100 -3.73 -3.15 -10.12
N ASP A 101 -4.04 -3.38 -11.40
CA ASP A 101 -5.28 -4.07 -11.80
C ASP A 101 -5.35 -5.52 -11.31
N ASP A 102 -4.21 -6.20 -11.26
CA ASP A 102 -3.99 -7.59 -10.85
C ASP A 102 -3.56 -7.73 -9.38
N TRP A 103 -3.79 -6.70 -8.57
CA TRP A 103 -3.32 -6.68 -7.18
C TRP A 103 -3.80 -7.87 -6.36
N SER A 104 -5.04 -8.32 -6.54
CA SER A 104 -5.61 -9.43 -5.76
C SER A 104 -4.91 -10.75 -5.99
N ASP A 105 -4.19 -10.90 -7.12
CA ASP A 105 -3.50 -12.14 -7.50
C ASP A 105 -2.04 -12.15 -7.02
N LEU A 106 -1.56 -11.04 -6.46
CA LEU A 106 -0.19 -10.96 -5.94
C LEU A 106 -0.06 -11.76 -4.65
N GLU A 107 1.11 -12.39 -4.46
CA GLU A 107 1.45 -13.18 -3.27
C GLU A 107 1.26 -12.42 -1.95
N LEU A 108 1.41 -11.09 -1.94
CA LEU A 108 1.21 -10.28 -0.73
C LEU A 108 -0.22 -10.35 -0.18
N TRP A 109 -1.20 -10.55 -1.06
CA TRP A 109 -2.63 -10.41 -0.76
C TRP A 109 -3.36 -11.76 -0.73
N ASN A 110 -2.65 -12.88 -0.92
CA ASN A 110 -3.17 -14.25 -0.93
C ASN A 110 -2.65 -15.08 0.24
#